data_AF-A0A183DC81-F1
#
_entry.id   AF-A0A183DC81-F1
#
_cell.length_a   1.000
_cell.length_b   1.000
_cell.length_c   1.000
_cell.angle_alpha   90.00
_cell.angle_beta   90.00
_cell.angle_gamma   90.00
#
_symmetry.space_group_name_H-M   'P 1'
#
loop_
_entity.id
_entity.type
_entity.pdbx_description
1 polymer ?
#
loop_
_entity_poly.entity_id
_entity_poly.type
_entity_poly.pdbx_seq_one_letter_code
_entity_poly.pdbx_strand_id
1 'polypeptide(L)'
;MSIQTEYLADCAVKTVDDARKATRKLLELGPSIVITTLGSKGAVYETKDGKTGHVTVPPVQAVETTGAGDSFCGALAYFLVKRPELELEDQIRRAALIASYSVQRKGTRDSYPWPKDLPTELLK
;
A
#
# COMPACT_ATOMS: atom_id res chain seq x y z
N MET A 1 -5.47 -9.56 -7.21
CA MET A 1 -4.46 -9.52 -6.13
C MET A 1 -3.08 -9.45 -6.77
N SER A 2 -2.02 -9.16 -5.99
CA SER A 2 -0.69 -8.86 -6.52
C SER A 2 -0.04 -10.09 -7.20
N ILE A 3 0.02 -10.08 -8.53
CA ILE A 3 0.68 -11.13 -9.33
C ILE A 3 2.19 -11.21 -9.05
N GLN A 4 2.81 -10.08 -8.70
CA GLN A 4 4.23 -10.03 -8.33
C GLN A 4 4.48 -10.82 -7.04
N THR A 5 3.57 -10.71 -6.07
CA THR A 5 3.67 -11.45 -4.81
C THR A 5 3.51 -12.94 -5.04
N GLU A 6 2.60 -13.36 -5.93
CA GLU A 6 2.44 -14.78 -6.27
C GLU A 6 3.71 -15.37 -6.88
N TYR A 7 4.31 -14.65 -7.82
CA TYR A 7 5.54 -15.06 -8.49
C TYR A 7 6.72 -15.17 -7.53
N LEU A 8 6.91 -14.17 -6.65
CA LEU A 8 8.04 -14.14 -5.73
C LEU A 8 7.89 -15.11 -4.54
N ALA A 9 6.67 -15.32 -4.06
CA ALA A 9 6.39 -16.18 -2.90
C ALA A 9 6.13 -17.65 -3.28
N ASP A 10 6.10 -17.95 -4.59
CA ASP A 10 5.75 -19.24 -5.15
C ASP A 10 4.45 -19.81 -4.54
N CYS A 11 3.41 -18.99 -4.50
CA CYS A 11 2.08 -19.38 -4.03
C CYS A 11 0.97 -18.48 -4.57
N ALA A 12 -0.20 -19.04 -4.83
CA ALA A 12 -1.38 -18.27 -5.23
C ALA A 12 -1.89 -17.35 -4.10
N VAL A 13 -2.32 -16.14 -4.44
CA VAL A 13 -2.83 -15.13 -3.50
C VAL A 13 -4.25 -14.77 -3.90
N LYS A 14 -5.23 -15.47 -3.29
CA LYS A 14 -6.67 -15.31 -3.59
C LYS A 14 -7.45 -14.64 -2.47
N THR A 15 -6.88 -14.56 -1.28
CA THR A 15 -7.50 -13.96 -0.10
C THR A 15 -6.52 -13.05 0.62
N VAL A 16 -7.03 -12.28 1.58
CA VAL A 16 -6.16 -11.49 2.48
C VAL A 16 -5.26 -12.42 3.29
N ASP A 17 -5.78 -13.58 3.71
CA ASP A 17 -4.99 -14.57 4.46
C ASP A 17 -3.90 -15.20 3.61
N ASP A 18 -4.16 -15.45 2.32
CA ASP A 18 -3.12 -15.90 1.39
C ASP A 18 -2.05 -14.83 1.23
N ALA A 19 -2.45 -13.55 1.15
CA ALA A 19 -1.51 -12.44 1.07
C ALA A 19 -0.65 -12.32 2.33
N ARG A 20 -1.22 -12.55 3.52
CA ARG A 20 -0.45 -12.61 4.78
C ARG A 20 0.59 -13.73 4.73
N LYS A 21 0.19 -14.94 4.31
CA LYS A 21 1.12 -16.07 4.16
C LYS A 21 2.24 -15.78 3.15
N ALA A 22 1.90 -15.21 2.00
CA ALA A 22 2.89 -14.83 0.98
C ALA A 22 3.83 -13.74 1.49
N THR A 23 3.30 -12.73 2.20
CA THR A 23 4.10 -11.65 2.82
C THR A 23 5.12 -12.23 3.80
N ARG A 24 4.70 -13.18 4.65
CA ARG A 24 5.60 -13.87 5.58
C ARG A 24 6.71 -14.64 4.86
N LYS A 25 6.36 -15.42 3.82
CA LYS A 25 7.37 -16.13 3.01
C LYS A 25 8.40 -15.18 2.39
N LEU A 26 7.96 -14.03 1.89
CA LEU A 26 8.85 -13.03 1.32
C LEU A 26 9.75 -12.39 2.38
N LEU A 27 9.26 -12.23 3.61
CA LEU A 27 10.05 -11.72 4.72
C LEU A 27 11.20 -12.69 5.09
N GLU A 28 10.96 -14.00 4.98
CA GLU A 28 11.96 -15.05 5.20
C GLU A 28 13.13 -14.98 4.19
N LEU A 29 12.97 -14.27 3.06
CA LEU A 29 14.04 -14.03 2.09
C LEU A 29 15.06 -12.96 2.53
N GLY A 30 14.84 -12.30 3.67
CA GLY A 30 15.78 -11.33 4.26
C GLY A 30 15.35 -9.85 4.35
N PRO A 31 14.28 -9.34 3.71
CA PRO A 31 13.81 -7.97 3.94
C PRO A 31 13.51 -7.67 5.41
N SER A 32 13.65 -6.40 5.80
CA SER A 32 13.24 -5.96 7.15
C SER A 32 11.73 -5.70 7.24
N ILE A 33 11.11 -5.35 6.11
CA ILE A 33 9.69 -5.04 5.99
C ILE A 33 9.22 -5.57 4.63
N VAL A 34 8.08 -6.26 4.60
CA VAL A 34 7.37 -6.61 3.36
C VAL A 34 5.96 -6.03 3.45
N ILE A 35 5.55 -5.36 2.38
CA ILE A 35 4.20 -4.78 2.24
C ILE A 35 3.62 -5.32 0.93
N THR A 36 2.46 -5.98 1.01
CA THR A 36 1.73 -6.49 -0.14
C THR A 36 0.46 -5.67 -0.35
N THR A 37 0.39 -4.92 -1.44
CA THR A 37 -0.81 -4.18 -1.83
C THR A 37 -1.89 -5.12 -2.37
N LEU A 38 -3.15 -4.88 -1.98
CA LEU A 38 -4.32 -5.69 -2.29
C LEU A 38 -5.39 -4.91 -3.07
N GLY A 39 -5.02 -3.81 -3.71
CA GLY A 39 -5.93 -2.93 -4.44
C GLY A 39 -6.98 -2.32 -3.51
N SER A 40 -8.27 -2.50 -3.84
CA SER A 40 -9.38 -2.00 -3.02
C SER A 40 -9.45 -2.59 -1.61
N LYS A 41 -8.72 -3.68 -1.34
CA LYS A 41 -8.61 -4.28 0.00
C LYS A 41 -7.49 -3.66 0.84
N GLY A 42 -6.79 -2.64 0.35
CA GLY A 42 -5.71 -1.95 1.06
C GLY A 42 -4.38 -2.69 0.96
N ALA A 43 -3.70 -2.95 2.08
CA ALA A 43 -2.38 -3.60 2.10
C ALA A 43 -2.16 -4.43 3.37
N VAL A 44 -1.44 -5.54 3.25
CA VAL A 44 -0.93 -6.31 4.40
C VAL A 44 0.56 -6.07 4.55
N TYR A 45 1.06 -6.07 5.78
CA TYR A 45 2.48 -5.90 6.04
C TYR A 45 2.97 -6.83 7.15
N GLU A 46 4.27 -7.15 7.09
CA GLU A 46 4.98 -7.84 8.16
C GLU A 46 6.42 -7.32 8.23
N THR A 47 6.93 -7.19 9.45
CA THR A 47 8.29 -6.72 9.73
C THR A 47 9.10 -7.79 10.43
N LYS A 48 10.43 -7.71 10.32
CA LYS A 48 11.35 -8.68 10.91
C LYS A 48 11.29 -8.70 12.45
N ASP A 49 10.91 -7.59 13.08
CA ASP A 49 10.67 -7.47 14.53
C ASP A 49 9.28 -7.97 14.96
N GLY A 50 8.48 -8.51 14.04
CA GLY A 50 7.22 -9.20 14.34
C GLY A 50 5.98 -8.30 14.31
N LYS A 51 6.07 -7.03 13.90
CA LYS A 51 4.89 -6.20 13.65
C LYS A 51 4.20 -6.70 12.39
N THR A 52 2.89 -6.89 12.45
CA THR A 52 2.06 -7.27 11.30
C THR A 52 0.71 -6.60 11.36
N GLY A 53 0.14 -6.32 10.20
CA GLY A 53 -1.18 -5.71 10.12
C GLY A 53 -1.82 -5.84 8.76
N HIS A 54 -3.12 -5.57 8.73
CA HIS A 54 -3.89 -5.39 7.52
C HIS A 54 -4.54 -4.02 7.56
N VAL A 55 -4.05 -3.14 6.69
CA VAL A 55 -4.57 -1.80 6.49
C VAL A 55 -5.67 -1.84 5.44
N THR A 56 -6.85 -1.35 5.78
CA THR A 56 -7.97 -1.20 4.85
C THR A 56 -8.06 0.24 4.35
N VAL A 57 -8.70 0.41 3.19
CA VAL A 57 -9.06 1.72 2.64
C VAL A 57 -10.57 1.78 2.47
N PRO A 58 -11.20 2.96 2.66
CA PRO A 58 -12.60 3.14 2.33
C PRO A 58 -12.88 2.78 0.88
N PRO A 59 -14.05 2.20 0.56
CA PRO A 59 -14.44 1.94 -0.81
C PRO A 59 -14.58 3.27 -1.57
N VAL A 60 -14.01 3.32 -2.77
CA VAL A 60 -14.07 4.47 -3.66
C VAL A 60 -14.59 4.04 -5.03
N GLN A 61 -15.19 4.96 -5.78
CA GLN A 61 -15.56 4.70 -7.17
C GLN A 61 -14.31 4.85 -8.06
N ALA A 62 -13.73 3.72 -8.45
CA ALA A 62 -12.56 3.72 -9.33
C ALA A 62 -12.96 4.08 -10.77
N VAL A 63 -12.27 5.07 -11.33
CA VAL A 63 -12.37 5.48 -12.73
C VAL A 63 -11.27 4.81 -13.55
N GLU A 64 -10.02 4.86 -13.05
CA GLU A 64 -8.86 4.24 -13.70
C GLU A 64 -7.82 3.85 -12.65
N THR A 65 -7.32 2.61 -12.67
CA THR A 65 -6.40 2.10 -11.62
C THR A 65 -4.93 2.12 -12.02
N THR A 66 -4.63 2.55 -13.24
CA THR A 66 -3.27 2.63 -13.80
C THR A 66 -2.39 3.53 -12.94
N GLY A 67 -1.27 3.00 -12.43
CA GLY A 67 -0.31 3.76 -11.61
C GLY A 67 -0.68 3.91 -10.14
N ALA A 68 -1.76 3.27 -9.65
CA ALA A 68 -2.11 3.30 -8.23
C ALA A 68 -1.02 2.69 -7.32
N GLY A 69 -0.32 1.67 -7.82
CA GLY A 69 0.83 1.07 -7.13
C GLY A 69 2.00 2.04 -6.99
N ASP A 70 2.31 2.80 -8.05
CA ASP A 70 3.36 3.82 -8.03
C ASP A 70 2.99 4.99 -7.11
N SER A 71 1.71 5.41 -7.13
CA SER A 71 1.16 6.41 -6.20
C SER A 71 1.32 5.96 -4.74
N PHE A 72 1.01 4.69 -4.44
CA PHE A 72 1.23 4.10 -3.13
C PHE A 72 2.72 4.13 -2.73
N CYS A 73 3.61 3.66 -3.60
CA CYS A 73 5.05 3.64 -3.34
C CYS A 73 5.62 5.05 -3.12
N GLY A 74 5.22 6.02 -3.94
CA GLY A 74 5.65 7.41 -3.80
C GLY A 74 5.15 8.06 -2.50
N ALA A 75 3.88 7.83 -2.14
CA ALA A 75 3.32 8.30 -0.89
C ALA A 75 3.99 7.65 0.33
N LEU A 76 4.25 6.34 0.27
CA LEU A 76 4.96 5.62 1.34
C LEU A 76 6.38 6.16 1.52
N ALA A 77 7.11 6.38 0.43
CA ALA A 77 8.44 6.98 0.47
C ALA A 77 8.42 8.39 1.11
N TYR A 78 7.41 9.20 0.80
CA TYR A 78 7.22 10.50 1.45
C TYR A 78 7.05 10.35 2.96
N PHE A 79 6.17 9.46 3.44
CA PHE A 79 5.94 9.29 4.88
C PHE A 79 7.16 8.73 5.61
N LEU A 80 7.85 7.74 5.03
CA LEU A 80 9.07 7.17 5.62
C LEU A 80 10.16 8.25 5.84
N VAL A 81 10.30 9.19 4.90
CA VAL A 81 11.36 10.21 4.96
C VAL A 81 10.93 11.45 5.73
N LYS A 82 9.71 11.93 5.52
CA LYS A 82 9.24 13.22 6.06
C LYS A 82 8.53 13.09 7.38
N ARG A 83 7.95 11.92 7.68
CA ARG A 83 7.12 11.67 8.86
C ARG A 83 7.59 10.41 9.63
N PRO A 84 8.90 10.28 9.93
CA PRO A 84 9.44 9.09 10.59
C PRO A 84 8.89 8.86 12.01
N GLU A 85 8.28 9.87 12.62
CA GLU A 85 7.62 9.78 13.93
C GLU A 85 6.27 9.06 13.90
N LEU A 86 5.67 8.87 12.71
CA LEU A 86 4.44 8.08 12.57
C LEU A 86 4.76 6.58 12.65
N GLU A 87 3.88 5.81 13.28
CA GLU A 87 3.96 4.35 13.23
C GLU A 87 3.85 3.83 11.78
N LEU A 88 4.56 2.75 11.48
CA LEU A 88 4.59 2.15 10.14
C LEU A 88 3.18 1.88 9.58
N GLU A 89 2.27 1.39 10.44
CA GLU A 89 0.88 1.15 10.04
C GLU A 89 0.19 2.43 9.55
N ASP A 90 0.41 3.57 10.23
CA ASP A 90 -0.15 4.85 9.85
C ASP A 90 0.46 5.38 8.55
N GLN A 91 1.76 5.19 8.36
CA GLN A 91 2.43 5.54 7.10
C GLN A 91 1.85 4.74 5.93
N ILE A 92 1.67 3.43 6.10
CA ILE A 92 1.05 2.54 5.09
C ILE A 92 -0.41 2.94 4.83
N ARG A 93 -1.18 3.23 5.89
CA ARG A 93 -2.58 3.65 5.79
C ARG A 93 -2.73 4.94 5.01
N ARG A 94 -1.91 5.94 5.28
CA ARG A 94 -1.94 7.21 4.54
C ARG A 94 -1.50 7.02 3.08
N ALA A 95 -0.49 6.20 2.83
CA ALA A 95 -0.08 5.86 1.46
C ALA A 95 -1.20 5.14 0.68
N ALA A 96 -1.90 4.19 1.31
CA ALA A 96 -3.03 3.49 0.72
C ALA A 96 -4.22 4.43 0.45
N LEU A 97 -4.48 5.39 1.35
CA LEU A 97 -5.49 6.43 1.13
C LEU A 97 -5.11 7.34 -0.04
N ILE A 98 -3.86 7.82 -0.12
CA ILE A 98 -3.41 8.65 -1.25
C ILE A 98 -3.56 7.90 -2.59
N ALA A 99 -3.20 6.61 -2.63
CA ALA A 99 -3.42 5.77 -3.81
C ALA A 99 -4.91 5.59 -4.16
N SER A 100 -5.81 5.59 -3.18
CA SER A 100 -7.26 5.53 -3.45
C SER A 100 -7.81 6.83 -4.06
N TYR A 101 -7.14 7.98 -3.85
CA TYR A 101 -7.47 9.21 -4.57
C TYR A 101 -7.02 9.18 -6.03
N SER A 102 -5.86 8.58 -6.33
CA SER A 102 -5.40 8.53 -7.73
C SER A 102 -6.32 7.70 -8.61
N VAL A 103 -6.95 6.65 -8.07
CA VAL A 103 -7.85 5.82 -8.89
C VAL A 103 -9.18 6.47 -9.28
N GLN A 104 -9.51 7.62 -8.68
CA GLN A 104 -10.78 8.34 -8.91
C GLN A 104 -10.69 9.32 -10.08
N ARG A 105 -9.52 9.48 -10.72
CA ARG A 105 -9.30 10.38 -11.87
C ARG A 105 -8.68 9.58 -13.02
N LYS A 106 -8.91 10.04 -14.26
CA LYS A 106 -8.25 9.46 -15.44
C LYS A 106 -6.79 9.90 -15.54
N GLY A 107 -5.98 9.06 -16.16
CA GLY A 107 -4.56 9.32 -16.40
C GLY A 107 -3.66 8.73 -15.31
N THR A 108 -2.40 8.45 -15.67
CA THR A 108 -1.43 7.85 -14.75
C THR A 108 -0.84 8.92 -13.82
N ARG A 109 0.17 9.67 -14.28
CA ARG A 109 0.79 10.72 -13.46
C ARG A 109 -0.16 11.88 -13.16
N ASP A 110 -1.04 12.20 -14.10
CA ASP A 110 -1.98 13.31 -13.97
C ASP A 110 -3.09 13.06 -12.93
N SER A 111 -3.31 11.79 -12.55
CA SER A 111 -4.26 11.44 -11.49
C SER A 111 -3.67 11.54 -10.08
N TYR A 112 -2.34 11.71 -9.95
CA TYR A 112 -1.73 11.81 -8.64
C TYR A 112 -2.20 13.07 -7.92
N PRO A 113 -2.70 12.95 -6.67
CA PRO A 113 -3.26 14.08 -5.97
C PRO A 113 -2.15 15.06 -5.57
N TRP A 114 -2.41 16.36 -5.71
CA TRP A 114 -1.59 17.37 -5.07
C TRP A 114 -1.94 17.47 -3.58
N PRO A 115 -1.07 18.03 -2.73
CA PRO A 115 -1.39 18.25 -1.32
C PRO A 115 -2.73 18.97 -1.07
N LYS A 116 -3.10 19.90 -1.96
CA LYS A 116 -4.38 20.63 -1.93
C LYS A 116 -5.61 19.77 -2.25
N ASP A 117 -5.43 18.63 -2.90
CA ASP A 117 -6.50 17.68 -3.25
C ASP A 117 -6.76 16.67 -2.11
N LEU A 118 -5.93 16.67 -1.07
CA LEU A 118 -5.98 15.73 0.04
C LEU A 118 -6.50 16.40 1.32
N PRO A 119 -7.25 15.67 2.16
CA PRO A 119 -7.51 16.10 3.54
C PRO A 119 -6.21 16.46 4.26
N THR A 120 -6.17 17.60 4.93
CA THR A 120 -4.94 18.11 5.54
C THR A 120 -4.40 17.17 6.62
N GLU A 121 -5.30 16.42 7.26
CA GLU A 121 -5.02 15.40 8.27
C GLU A 121 -4.17 14.25 7.72
N LEU A 122 -4.22 13.97 6.40
CA LEU A 122 -3.40 12.92 5.79
C LEU A 122 -1.93 13.28 5.71
N LEU A 123 -1.58 14.57 5.75
CA LEU A 123 -0.21 15.05 5.64
C LEU A 123 0.38 15.48 6.99
N LYS A 124 -0.47 15.73 7.99
CA LYS A 124 -0.14 16.10 9.39
C LYS A 124 0.20 14.94 10.28
#